data_AF-A0A960ZU84-F1
#
_entry.id   AF-A0A960ZU84-F1
#
_cell.length_a   1.000
_cell.length_b   1.000
_cell.length_c   1.000
_cell.angle_alpha   90.00
_cell.angle_beta   90.00
_cell.angle_gamma   90.00
#
_symmetry.space_group_name_H-M   'P 1'
#
loop_
_entity.id
_entity.type
_entity.pdbx_description
1 polymer ?
#
loop_
_entity_poly.entity_id
_entity_poly.type
_entity_poly.pdbx_seq_one_letter_code
_entity_poly.pdbx_strand_id
1 'polypeptide(L)' 'LIGLGLEEFSVAAAVVPRLKHAVRRLDTSVCEALVAEVEKESSPARIANLSRAVAVKCYPDLFETGERERA' A
#
# COMPACT_ATOMS: atom_id res chain seq x y z
N LEU A 1 -2.34 -4.50 4.86
CA LEU A 1 -1.38 -5.58 5.22
C LEU A 1 -0.48 -5.15 6.37
N ILE A 2 0.34 -4.10 6.22
CA ILE A 2 1.17 -3.59 7.34
C ILE A 2 0.32 -3.23 8.57
N GLY A 3 -0.72 -2.41 8.39
CA GLY A 3 -1.63 -2.07 9.49
C GLY A 3 -2.50 -3.23 10.00
N LEU A 4 -2.48 -4.39 9.34
CA LEU A 4 -3.13 -5.62 9.82
C LEU A 4 -2.16 -6.49 10.65
N GLY A 5 -0.93 -6.03 10.88
CA GLY A 5 0.09 -6.79 11.61
C GLY A 5 0.79 -7.87 10.79
N LEU A 6 0.78 -7.78 9.45
CA LEU A 6 1.55 -8.73 8.64
C LEU A 6 3.05 -8.45 8.79
N GLU A 7 3.78 -9.44 9.31
CA GLU A 7 5.22 -9.31 9.61
C GLU A 7 6.13 -9.77 8.46
N GLU A 8 5.61 -10.61 7.55
CA GLU A 8 6.40 -11.21 6.47
C GLU A 8 5.67 -11.18 5.12
N PHE A 9 6.44 -10.99 4.04
CA PHE A 9 5.98 -11.12 2.66
C PHE A 9 6.77 -12.20 1.93
N SER A 10 6.07 -13.24 1.47
CA SER A 10 6.61 -14.22 0.52
C SER A 10 6.18 -13.85 -0.90
N VAL A 11 7.12 -13.36 -1.70
CA VAL A 11 6.88 -12.86 -3.06
C VAL A 11 8.00 -13.27 -4.01
N ALA A 12 7.74 -13.22 -5.32
CA ALA A 12 8.77 -13.46 -6.33
C ALA A 12 9.96 -12.50 -6.14
N ALA A 13 11.19 -13.01 -6.31
CA ALA A 13 12.42 -12.27 -6.07
C ALA A 13 12.47 -10.91 -6.80
N ALA A 14 11.93 -10.84 -8.02
CA ALA A 14 11.86 -9.61 -8.81
C ALA A 14 11.03 -8.48 -8.17
N VAL A 15 10.08 -8.81 -7.28
CA VAL A 15 9.20 -7.83 -6.62
C VAL A 15 9.82 -7.30 -5.32
N VAL A 16 10.74 -8.04 -4.72
CA VAL A 16 11.36 -7.73 -3.43
C VAL A 16 11.94 -6.31 -3.36
N PRO A 17 12.68 -5.79 -4.36
CA PRO A 17 13.23 -4.43 -4.28
C PRO A 17 12.15 -3.35 -4.19
N ARG A 18 11.09 -3.47 -4.99
CA ARG A 18 9.96 -2.53 -5.00
C ARG A 18 9.17 -2.58 -3.71
N LEU A 19 8.93 -3.79 -3.19
CA LEU A 19 8.23 -3.97 -1.93
C LEU A 19 9.04 -3.45 -0.75
N LYS A 20 10.35 -3.70 -0.72
CA LYS A 20 11.27 -3.13 0.28
C LYS A 20 11.30 -1.60 0.22
N HIS A 21 11.28 -1.01 -0.97
CA HIS A 21 11.21 0.44 -1.14
C HIS A 21 9.92 1.01 -0.56
N ALA A 22 8.77 0.38 -0.85
CA ALA A 22 7.49 0.79 -0.29
C ALA A 22 7.46 0.65 1.24
N VAL A 23 7.75 -0.53 1.78
CA VAL A 23 7.66 -0.81 3.23
C VAL A 23 8.51 0.15 4.07
N ARG A 24 9.69 0.55 3.58
CA ARG A 24 10.56 1.50 4.29
C ARG A 24 9.99 2.92 4.41
N ARG A 25 8.94 3.24 3.65
CA ARG A 25 8.36 4.59 3.56
C ARG A 25 6.93 4.64 4.10
N LEU A 26 6.30 3.49 4.28
CA LEU A 26 4.99 3.39 4.89
C LEU A 26 5.09 3.71 6.38
N ASP A 27 4.18 4.55 6.84
CA ASP A 27 3.94 4.79 8.25
C ASP A 27 2.91 3.78 8.77
N THR A 28 3.29 3.04 9.82
CA THR A 28 2.42 2.05 10.45
C THR A 28 1.13 2.67 10.98
N SER A 29 1.18 3.86 11.59
CA SER A 29 0.00 4.54 12.15
C SER A 29 -1.00 4.93 11.07
N VAL A 30 -0.52 5.38 9.91
CA VAL A 30 -1.37 5.66 8.74
C VAL A 30 -2.02 4.37 8.24
N CYS A 31 -1.26 3.27 8.21
CA CYS A 31 -1.77 1.97 7.77
C CYS A 31 -2.81 1.39 8.73
N GLU A 32 -2.65 1.55 10.04
CA GLU A 32 -3.61 1.14 11.07
C GLU A 32 -4.88 1.97 11.00
N ALA A 33 -4.76 3.29 10.83
CA ALA A 33 -5.91 4.17 10.62
C ALA A 33 -6.70 3.77 9.36
N LEU A 34 -6.01 3.36 8.30
CA LEU A 34 -6.64 2.84 7.09
C LEU A 34 -7.47 1.58 7.40
N VAL A 35 -6.91 0.65 8.18
CA VAL A 35 -7.59 -0.60 8.59
C VAL A 35 -8.89 -0.30 9.30
N ALA A 36 -8.88 0.60 10.29
CA ALA A 36 -10.07 0.98 11.04
C ALA A 36 -11.20 1.54 10.14
N GLU A 37 -10.86 2.18 9.02
CA GLU A 37 -11.84 2.67 8.04
C GLU A 37 -12.32 1.57 7.11
N VAL A 38 -11.44 0.71 6.60
CA VAL A 38 -11.85 -0.36 5.66
C VAL A 38 -12.59 -1.51 6.33
N GLU A 39 -12.39 -1.74 7.64
CA GLU A 39 -13.15 -2.74 8.40
C GLU A 39 -14.65 -2.40 8.51
N LYS A 40 -15.02 -1.12 8.31
CA LYS A 40 -16.41 -0.67 8.29
C LYS A 40 -17.10 -0.93 6.95
N GLU A 41 -16.34 -1.27 5.92
CA GLU A 41 -16.84 -1.41 4.55
C GLU A 41 -17.10 -2.88 4.21
N SER A 42 -18.27 -3.17 3.64
CA SER A 42 -18.64 -4.51 3.15
C SER A 42 -18.39 -4.71 1.65
N SER A 43 -18.00 -3.63 0.94
CA SER A 43 -17.76 -3.66 -0.49
C SER A 43 -16.26 -3.74 -0.80
N PRO A 44 -15.80 -4.80 -1.51
CA PRO A 44 -14.40 -4.90 -1.95
C PRO A 44 -13.93 -3.71 -2.78
N ALA A 45 -14.82 -3.14 -3.62
CA ALA A 45 -14.50 -1.97 -4.44
C ALA A 45 -14.27 -0.73 -3.57
N ARG A 46 -15.04 -0.55 -2.49
CA ARG A 46 -14.86 0.56 -1.55
C ARG A 46 -13.55 0.43 -0.79
N ILE A 47 -13.22 -0.78 -0.31
CA ILE A 47 -11.95 -1.07 0.36
C ILE A 47 -10.76 -0.73 -0.56
N ALA A 48 -10.81 -1.15 -1.82
CA ALA A 48 -9.76 -0.86 -2.79
C ALA A 48 -9.61 0.65 -3.07
N ASN A 49 -10.74 1.36 -3.19
CA ASN A 49 -10.74 2.81 -3.43
C ASN A 49 -10.19 3.60 -2.23
N LEU A 50 -10.59 3.27 -1.01
CA LEU A 50 -10.05 3.88 0.22
C LEU A 50 -8.55 3.63 0.34
N SER A 51 -8.13 2.39 0.11
CA SER A 51 -6.71 2.01 0.15
C SER A 51 -5.88 2.81 -0.86
N ARG A 52 -6.38 2.94 -2.10
CA ARG A 52 -5.73 3.73 -3.14
C ARG A 52 -5.71 5.22 -2.82
N ALA A 53 -6.80 5.77 -2.30
CA ALA A 53 -6.89 7.18 -1.95
C ALA A 53 -5.86 7.56 -0.88
N VAL A 54 -5.72 6.74 0.17
CA VAL A 54 -4.68 6.94 1.20
C VAL A 54 -3.30 6.79 0.59
N ALA A 55 -3.07 5.78 -0.26
CA ALA A 55 -1.77 5.57 -0.86
C ALA A 55 -1.32 6.75 -1.74
N VAL A 56 -2.20 7.27 -2.60
CA VAL A 56 -1.90 8.44 -3.46
C VAL A 56 -1.72 9.71 -2.64
N LYS A 57 -2.51 9.91 -1.58
CA LYS A 57 -2.43 11.09 -0.72
C LYS A 57 -1.16 11.13 0.12
N CYS A 58 -0.79 10.00 0.72
CA CYS A 58 0.30 9.93 1.71
C CYS A 58 1.65 9.53 1.12
N TYR A 59 1.65 8.80 -0.01
CA TYR A 59 2.86 8.23 -0.62
C TYR A 59 2.85 8.40 -2.15
N PRO A 60 2.63 9.62 -2.68
CA PRO A 60 2.51 9.85 -4.14
C PRO A 60 3.75 9.38 -4.92
N ASP A 61 4.92 9.61 -4.35
CA ASP A 61 6.24 9.20 -4.83
C ASP A 61 6.41 7.67 -5.05
N LEU A 62 5.57 6.82 -4.43
CA LEU A 62 5.60 5.36 -4.64
C LEU A 62 4.94 4.97 -5.97
N PHE A 63 4.22 5.89 -6.61
CA PHE A 63 3.52 5.68 -7.88
C PHE A 63 4.26 6.28 -9.08
N GLU A 64 5.15 7.25 -8.85
CA GLU A 64 5.84 8.01 -9.90
C GLU A 64 6.95 7.21 -10.63
N THR A 65 7.38 6.08 -10.09
CA THR A 65 8.47 5.27 -10.69
C THR A 65 8.00 4.28 -11.77
N GLY A 66 6.72 4.29 -12.14
CA GLY A 66 6.13 3.34 -13.10
C GLY A 66 5.87 3.86 -14.53
N GLU A 67 6.01 5.16 -14.78
CA GLU A 67 5.68 5.75 -16.09
C GLU A 67 6.85 5.80 -17.08
N ARG A 68 8.09 5.45 -16.66
CA ARG A 68 9.28 5.49 -17.53
C ARG A 68 9.58 4.20 -18.31
N GLU A 69 8.81 3.12 -18.12
CA GLU A 69 8.99 1.86 -18.86
C GLU A 69 7.91 1.63 -19.95
N ARG A 70 7.12 2.66 -20.29
CA ARG A 70 6.13 2.62 -21.38
C ARG A 70 6.18 3.86 -22.29
N ALA A 71 7.38 4.30 -22.66
CA ALA A 71 7.62 5.28 -23.72
C ALA A 71 8.59 4.72 -24.75
#